data_AF-A0A4R4Q420-F1
#
_entry.id   AF-A0A4R4Q420-F1
#
_cell.length_a   1.000
_cell.length_b   1.000
_cell.length_c   1.000
_cell.angle_alpha   90.00
_cell.angle_beta   90.00
_cell.angle_gamma   90.00
#
_symmetry.space_group_name_H-M   'P 1'
#
loop_
_entity.id
_entity.type
_entity.pdbx_description
1 polymer ?
#
loop_
_entity_poly.entity_id
_entity_poly.type
_entity_poly.pdbx_seq_one_letter_code
_entity_poly.pdbx_strand_id
1 'polypeptide(L)'
;MISHQLPQPGAGPPADRPRPHPSHATPHTPLRPIWCCRACGQPWPCPQARLLLKAEYATNQIGLSIYLCGLFHEAARDLYRLNPDDGPSPRQLFARFVAWGPFRRPVVPE
;
A
#
# COMPACT_ATOMS: atom_id res chain seq x y z
N MET A 1 21.73 -15.47 -26.28
CA MET A 1 21.35 -14.78 -25.02
C MET A 1 19.93 -15.23 -24.68
N ILE A 2 19.78 -16.11 -23.69
CA ILE A 2 18.44 -16.59 -23.28
C ILE A 2 17.83 -15.47 -22.42
N SER A 3 16.92 -14.70 -23.00
CA SER A 3 16.07 -13.79 -22.23
C SER A 3 15.06 -14.67 -21.49
N HIS A 4 15.36 -15.03 -20.25
CA HIS A 4 14.37 -15.62 -19.36
C HIS A 4 13.38 -14.54 -18.98
N GLN A 5 12.38 -14.33 -19.84
CA GLN A 5 11.24 -13.49 -19.54
C GLN A 5 10.38 -14.26 -18.52
N LEU A 6 10.65 -14.02 -17.24
CA LEU A 6 9.82 -14.51 -16.14
C LEU A 6 8.36 -14.07 -16.40
N PRO A 7 7.36 -14.93 -16.14
CA PRO A 7 5.97 -14.54 -16.21
C PRO A 7 5.77 -13.28 -15.35
N GLN A 8 5.13 -12.26 -15.93
CA GLN A 8 4.75 -11.09 -15.13
C GLN A 8 3.73 -11.58 -14.09
N PRO A 9 3.90 -11.25 -12.80
CA PRO A 9 2.86 -11.49 -11.81
C PRO A 9 1.55 -10.88 -12.31
N GLY A 10 0.44 -11.58 -12.07
CA GLY A 10 -0.89 -11.03 -12.32
C GLY A 10 -1.09 -9.71 -11.59
N ALA A 11 -2.07 -8.92 -12.03
CA ALA A 11 -2.40 -7.67 -11.35
C ALA A 11 -2.68 -7.94 -9.86
N GLY A 12 -2.09 -7.12 -8.99
CA GLY A 12 -2.36 -7.14 -7.57
C GLY A 12 -3.84 -6.92 -7.21
N PRO A 13 -4.20 -6.98 -5.93
CA PRO A 13 -5.57 -6.77 -5.48
C PRO A 13 -6.10 -5.39 -5.92
N PRO A 14 -7.42 -5.24 -6.09
CA PRO A 14 -8.03 -3.95 -6.44
C PRO A 14 -7.69 -2.93 -5.37
N ALA A 15 -7.30 -1.73 -5.80
CA ALA A 15 -6.83 -0.66 -4.93
C ALA A 15 -8.03 0.24 -4.53
N ASP A 16 -9.10 -0.38 -4.02
CA ASP A 16 -10.43 0.22 -3.79
C ASP A 16 -10.78 0.40 -2.31
N ARG A 17 -9.88 -0.01 -1.40
CA ARG A 17 -10.01 0.16 0.05
C ARG A 17 -9.09 1.25 0.61
N PRO A 18 -9.38 1.77 1.83
CA PRO A 18 -10.51 1.44 2.71
C PRO A 18 -11.83 2.05 2.29
N ARG A 19 -12.92 1.49 2.82
CA ARG A 19 -14.26 2.10 2.72
C ARG A 19 -14.26 3.48 3.39
N PRO A 20 -15.00 4.47 2.83
CA PRO A 20 -15.09 5.79 3.42
C PRO A 20 -15.80 5.74 4.78
N HIS A 21 -15.31 6.53 5.73
CA HIS A 21 -15.99 6.76 7.00
C HIS A 21 -15.94 8.25 7.36
N PRO A 22 -17.09 8.92 7.58
CA PRO A 22 -18.45 8.40 7.36
C PRO A 22 -18.69 8.00 5.88
N SER A 23 -19.75 7.25 5.59
CA SER A 23 -20.00 6.65 4.26
C SER A 23 -20.05 7.66 3.09
N HIS A 24 -20.41 8.91 3.38
CA HIS A 24 -20.48 10.00 2.40
C HIS A 24 -19.16 10.75 2.18
N ALA A 25 -18.12 10.45 2.97
CA ALA A 25 -16.81 11.07 2.79
C ALA A 25 -16.13 10.57 1.52
N THR A 26 -15.21 11.37 0.97
CA THR A 26 -14.35 10.90 -0.13
C THR A 26 -13.48 9.75 0.39
N PRO A 27 -13.44 8.59 -0.30
CA PRO A 27 -12.69 7.45 0.18
C PRO A 27 -11.19 7.72 0.13
N HIS A 28 -10.48 7.35 1.20
CA HIS A 28 -9.04 7.45 1.29
C HIS A 28 -8.33 6.33 0.50
N THR A 29 -8.73 6.09 -0.75
CA THR A 29 -8.17 5.07 -1.65
C THR A 29 -6.93 5.58 -2.39
N PRO A 30 -6.07 4.69 -2.90
CA PRO A 30 -4.91 5.07 -3.69
C PRO A 30 -5.29 5.54 -5.10
N LEU A 31 -4.57 6.57 -5.56
CA LEU A 31 -4.56 7.06 -6.94
C LEU A 31 -3.34 6.47 -7.66
N ARG A 32 -3.54 5.43 -8.47
CA ARG A 32 -2.48 4.90 -9.35
C ARG A 32 -2.30 5.80 -10.58
N PRO A 33 -1.09 5.91 -11.17
CA PRO A 33 0.16 5.24 -10.77
C PRO A 33 1.02 6.03 -9.76
N ILE A 34 0.60 7.21 -9.31
CA ILE A 34 1.38 8.07 -8.39
C ILE A 34 1.33 7.59 -6.92
N TRP A 35 0.35 6.75 -6.58
CA TRP A 35 0.09 6.22 -5.24
C TRP A 35 -0.17 7.30 -4.17
N CYS A 36 -0.74 8.44 -4.54
CA CYS A 36 -1.25 9.42 -3.58
C CYS A 36 -2.67 9.05 -3.12
N CYS A 37 -3.09 9.55 -1.96
CA CYS A 37 -4.43 9.36 -1.47
C CYS A 37 -5.40 10.29 -2.23
N ARG A 38 -6.51 9.75 -2.75
CA ARG A 38 -7.50 10.54 -3.49
C ARG A 38 -8.15 11.64 -2.64
N ALA A 39 -8.34 11.38 -1.35
CA ALA A 39 -9.05 12.31 -0.46
C ALA A 39 -8.16 13.46 0.07
N CYS A 40 -6.86 13.22 0.28
CA CYS A 40 -5.99 14.21 0.93
C CYS A 40 -4.65 14.48 0.24
N GLY A 41 -4.37 13.85 -0.91
CA GLY A 41 -3.15 14.07 -1.69
C GLY A 41 -1.85 13.49 -1.09
N GLN A 42 -1.86 13.11 0.19
CA GLN A 42 -0.70 12.54 0.88
C GLN A 42 -0.30 11.17 0.31
N PRO A 43 0.96 10.73 0.49
CA PRO A 43 1.39 9.38 0.09
C PRO A 43 0.48 8.30 0.68
N TRP A 44 -0.20 7.54 -0.17
CA TRP A 44 -1.06 6.43 0.27
C TRP A 44 -0.19 5.22 0.68
N PRO A 45 -0.44 4.52 1.80
CA PRO A 45 -1.53 4.73 2.76
C PRO A 45 -1.27 5.94 3.67
N CYS A 46 -2.17 6.94 3.60
CA CYS A 46 -2.16 8.10 4.49
C CYS A 46 -2.64 7.71 5.90
N PRO A 47 -2.43 8.54 6.95
CA PRO A 47 -2.81 8.18 8.32
C PRO A 47 -4.27 7.72 8.48
N GLN A 48 -5.21 8.44 7.87
CA GLN A 48 -6.63 8.05 7.87
C GLN A 48 -6.86 6.69 7.18
N ALA A 49 -6.22 6.46 6.02
CA ALA A 49 -6.33 5.17 5.34
C ALA A 49 -5.83 4.01 6.21
N ARG A 50 -4.72 4.21 6.94
CA ARG A 50 -4.18 3.20 7.86
C ARG A 50 -5.14 2.87 8.98
N LEU A 51 -5.77 3.89 9.59
CA LEU A 51 -6.76 3.71 10.65
C LEU A 51 -7.98 2.95 10.14
N LEU A 52 -8.56 3.38 9.01
CA LEU A 52 -9.73 2.74 8.43
C LEU A 52 -9.45 1.31 7.98
N LEU A 53 -8.28 1.03 7.39
CA LEU A 53 -7.88 -0.33 7.03
C LEU A 53 -7.73 -1.23 8.25
N LYS A 54 -7.16 -0.73 9.36
CA LYS A 54 -7.09 -1.50 10.62
C LYS A 54 -8.48 -1.80 11.18
N ALA A 55 -9.40 -0.84 11.10
CA ALA A 55 -10.78 -1.04 11.54
C ALA A 55 -11.53 -2.04 10.64
N GLU A 56 -11.46 -1.88 9.32
CA GLU A 56 -12.14 -2.74 8.34
C GLU A 56 -11.66 -4.20 8.42
N TYR A 57 -10.38 -4.42 8.74
CA TYR A 57 -9.77 -5.75 8.87
C TYR A 57 -9.51 -6.18 10.32
N ALA A 58 -10.20 -5.60 11.31
CA ALA A 58 -9.95 -5.89 12.72
C ALA A 58 -10.00 -7.40 13.05
N THR A 59 -10.90 -8.14 12.40
CA THR A 59 -11.07 -9.59 12.53
C THR A 59 -10.28 -10.42 11.50
N ASN A 60 -9.54 -9.78 10.58
CA ASN A 60 -8.78 -10.43 9.52
C ASN A 60 -7.43 -9.74 9.25
N GLN A 61 -6.58 -9.73 10.28
CA GLN A 61 -5.25 -9.12 10.25
C GLN A 61 -4.29 -9.73 9.21
N ILE A 62 -4.42 -11.04 8.95
CA ILE A 62 -3.68 -11.74 7.90
C ILE A 62 -4.12 -11.22 6.53
N GLY A 63 -5.43 -11.09 6.29
CA GLY A 63 -5.99 -10.52 5.07
C GLY A 63 -5.53 -9.09 4.81
N LEU A 64 -5.43 -8.25 5.86
CA LEU A 64 -4.85 -6.90 5.73
C LEU A 64 -3.40 -6.95 5.27
N SER A 65 -2.60 -7.86 5.83
CA SER A 65 -1.19 -7.99 5.50
C SER A 65 -1.00 -8.45 4.05
N ILE A 66 -1.78 -9.43 3.59
CA ILE A 66 -1.78 -9.90 2.19
C ILE A 66 -2.19 -8.77 1.24
N TYR A 67 -3.25 -8.04 1.57
CA TYR A 67 -3.71 -6.89 0.78
C TYR A 67 -2.63 -5.82 0.64
N LEU A 68 -2.00 -5.42 1.75
CA LEU A 68 -0.94 -4.41 1.74
C LEU A 68 0.33 -4.87 1.01
N CYS A 69 0.71 -6.15 1.11
CA CYS A 69 1.82 -6.70 0.35
C CYS A 69 1.55 -6.70 -1.16
N GLY A 70 0.33 -7.04 -1.58
CA GLY A 70 -0.07 -6.97 -2.99
C GLY A 70 0.01 -5.54 -3.54
N LEU A 71 -0.49 -4.57 -2.78
CA LEU A 71 -0.40 -3.16 -3.16
C LEU A 71 1.03 -2.60 -3.10
N PHE A 72 1.86 -3.05 -2.16
CA PHE A 72 3.29 -2.73 -2.12
C PHE A 72 3.98 -3.14 -3.43
N HIS A 73 3.71 -4.33 -3.94
CA HIS A 73 4.28 -4.82 -5.20
C HIS A 73 3.84 -3.96 -6.39
N GLU A 74 2.54 -3.66 -6.50
CA GLU A 74 2.01 -2.78 -7.55
C GLU A 74 2.58 -1.35 -7.44
N ALA A 75 2.77 -0.84 -6.22
CA ALA A 75 3.35 0.48 -5.99
C ALA A 75 4.82 0.56 -6.38
N ALA A 76 5.61 -0.47 -6.05
CA ALA A 76 6.99 -0.57 -6.49
C ALA A 76 7.06 -0.55 -8.03
N ARG A 77 6.23 -1.36 -8.69
CA ARG A 77 6.17 -1.44 -10.15
C ARG A 77 5.82 -0.10 -10.79
N ASP A 78 4.78 0.58 -10.30
CA ASP A 78 4.32 1.84 -10.87
C ASP A 78 5.31 2.98 -10.62
N LEU A 79 5.81 3.12 -9.39
CA LEU A 79 6.69 4.23 -9.01
C LEU A 79 8.07 4.13 -9.68
N TYR A 80 8.65 2.93 -9.80
CA TYR A 80 9.90 2.76 -10.54
C TYR A 80 9.73 2.93 -12.06
N ARG A 81 8.53 2.72 -12.60
CA ARG A 81 8.26 3.05 -14.01
C ARG A 81 8.11 4.55 -14.23
N LEU A 82 7.50 5.27 -13.29
CA LEU A 82 7.35 6.71 -13.35
C LEU A 82 8.67 7.45 -13.13
N ASN A 83 9.51 6.95 -12.22
CA ASN A 83 10.80 7.54 -11.88
C ASN A 83 11.85 6.43 -11.69
N PRO A 84 12.51 5.98 -12.77
CA PRO A 84 13.51 4.90 -12.71
C PRO A 84 14.75 5.24 -11.88
N ASP A 85 15.20 6.49 -11.93
CA ASP A 85 16.49 6.91 -11.39
C ASP A 85 16.40 7.46 -9.95
N ASP A 86 15.23 7.96 -9.53
CA ASP A 86 15.01 8.58 -8.21
C ASP A 86 13.70 8.09 -7.55
N GLY A 87 13.39 6.80 -7.74
CA GLY A 87 12.27 6.14 -7.09
C GLY A 87 12.51 5.87 -5.58
N PRO A 88 11.44 5.69 -4.78
CA PRO A 88 11.59 5.36 -3.36
C PRO A 88 12.26 3.99 -3.20
N SER A 89 13.21 3.89 -2.28
CA SER A 89 13.91 2.63 -1.99
C SER A 89 12.94 1.52 -1.53
N PRO A 90 13.30 0.23 -1.72
CA PRO A 90 12.48 -0.88 -1.25
C PRO A 90 12.15 -0.81 0.25
N ARG A 91 13.10 -0.33 1.06
CA ARG A 91 12.91 -0.12 2.51
C ARG A 91 11.85 0.95 2.80
N GLN A 92 11.87 2.07 2.07
CA GLN A 92 10.88 3.14 2.23
C GLN A 92 9.48 2.66 1.83
N LEU A 93 9.36 1.92 0.73
CA LEU A 93 8.08 1.33 0.31
C LEU A 93 7.56 0.31 1.33
N PHE A 94 8.43 -0.55 1.86
CA PHE A 94 8.05 -1.49 2.91
C PHE A 94 7.59 -0.78 4.19
N ALA A 95 8.32 0.26 4.62
CA ALA A 95 7.95 1.07 5.77
C ALA A 95 6.57 1.73 5.59
N ARG A 96 6.31 2.22 4.37
CA ARG A 96 5.07 2.89 4.01
C ARG A 96 3.86 1.97 3.95
N PHE A 97 3.99 0.77 3.38
CA PHE A 97 2.86 -0.14 3.16
C PHE A 97 2.69 -1.21 4.25
N VAL A 98 3.77 -1.84 4.70
CA VAL A 98 3.68 -3.11 5.47
C VAL A 98 4.14 -2.95 6.92
N ALA A 99 5.11 -2.08 7.20
CA ALA A 99 5.79 -2.07 8.51
C ALA A 99 4.94 -1.63 9.71
N TRP A 100 3.74 -1.06 9.48
CA TRP A 100 2.80 -0.66 10.53
C TRP A 100 1.66 -1.68 10.74
N GLY A 101 1.71 -2.82 10.01
CA GLY A 101 0.73 -3.90 10.10
C GLY A 101 0.66 -4.54 11.48
N PRO A 102 -0.42 -5.30 11.75
CA PRO A 102 -0.81 -5.73 13.11
C PRO A 102 0.20 -6.66 13.82
N PHE A 103 1.06 -7.36 13.07
CA PHE A 103 2.09 -8.25 13.63
C PHE A 103 3.40 -7.56 14.01
N ARG A 104 3.45 -6.22 13.96
CA ARG A 104 4.66 -5.46 14.27
C ARG A 104 4.55 -4.92 15.69
N ARG A 105 5.30 -5.54 16.61
CA ARG A 105 5.52 -4.98 17.94
C ARG A 105 6.21 -3.62 17.77
N PRO A 106 5.72 -2.54 18.39
CA PRO A 106 6.51 -1.31 18.49
C PRO A 106 7.86 -1.68 19.08
N VAL A 107 8.95 -1.24 18.44
CA VAL A 107 10.24 -1.19 19.14
C VAL A 107 10.05 -0.14 20.22
N VAL A 108 9.84 -0.57 21.46
CA VAL A 108 9.89 0.32 22.62
C VAL A 108 11.37 0.72 22.75
N PRO A 109 11.73 2.00 22.56
CA PRO A 109 13.06 2.45 22.93
C PRO A 109 13.13 2.42 24.46
N GLU A 110 14.16 1.76 24.99
CA GLU A 110 14.55 1.84 26.40
C GLU A 110 15.13 3.23 26.72
#